data_AF-A0A4Q3W7S6-F1
#
_entry.id   AF-A0A4Q3W7S6-F1
#
_cell.length_a   1.000
_cell.length_b   1.000
_cell.length_c   1.000
_cell.angle_alpha   90.00
_cell.angle_beta   90.00
_cell.angle_gamma   90.00
#
_symmetry.space_group_name_H-M   'P 1'
#
loop_
_entity.id
_entity.type
_entity.pdbx_description
1 polymer ?
#
loop_
_entity_poly.entity_id
_entity_poly.type
_entity_poly.pdbx_seq_one_letter_code
_entity_poly.pdbx_strand_id
1 'polypeptide(L)'
;MKTRTRSDALLFILCLLATAIGGLFIFDAGYARALQVDGSAWPKELRTQIAMAFVGLVAYAVAARTESRTFEKLAKFSWVLCLGLLLFVDVFGHTQNEAKRWIKLGPITLQPSEFAKIGLILFLATTFANRKAWPSFDRIKDPIRRFESWAPMRLKRIAPGLLALAGVALTERGKDLGTAAVLLAILGAMCVIGGVRWQTLLAWSIVMAVGTAGLVMKEPYRVARITNHLQRWDPKVVDSEGFQSAQAEVGMASGGLTGVGLG
;
A
#
# COMPACT_ATOMS: atom_id res chain seq x y z
N MET A 1 10.66 -33.29 -10.41
CA MET A 1 9.99 -32.69 -11.58
C MET A 1 9.46 -31.31 -11.20
N LYS A 2 9.98 -30.23 -11.81
CA LYS A 2 9.38 -28.89 -11.69
C LYS A 2 8.08 -28.91 -12.50
N THR A 3 6.94 -28.98 -11.84
CA THR A 3 5.66 -28.64 -12.50
C THR A 3 5.76 -27.16 -12.86
N ARG A 4 6.01 -26.84 -14.13
CA ARG A 4 5.74 -25.51 -14.66
C ARG A 4 4.25 -25.29 -14.49
N THR A 5 3.86 -24.57 -13.45
CA THR A 5 2.52 -24.00 -13.33
C THR A 5 2.27 -23.24 -14.63
N ARG A 6 1.17 -23.55 -15.32
CA ARG A 6 0.78 -22.80 -16.53
C ARG A 6 0.68 -21.34 -16.11
N SER A 7 1.39 -20.46 -16.84
CA SER A 7 1.21 -19.02 -16.69
C SER A 7 -0.26 -18.70 -16.93
N ASP A 8 -0.88 -17.98 -15.99
CA ASP A 8 -2.25 -17.50 -16.17
C ASP A 8 -2.25 -16.36 -17.21
N ALA A 9 -2.37 -16.76 -18.47
CA ALA A 9 -2.36 -15.84 -19.61
C ALA A 9 -3.56 -14.89 -19.56
N LEU A 10 -4.70 -15.34 -19.02
CA LEU A 10 -5.89 -14.51 -18.88
C LEU A 10 -5.62 -13.34 -17.92
N LEU A 11 -5.08 -13.63 -16.74
CA LEU A 11 -4.75 -12.57 -15.78
C LEU A 11 -3.72 -11.58 -16.33
N PHE A 12 -2.72 -12.08 -17.07
CA PHE A 12 -1.73 -11.21 -17.73
C PHE A 12 -2.38 -10.29 -18.78
N ILE A 13 -3.26 -10.83 -19.64
CA ILE A 13 -3.98 -10.04 -20.66
C ILE A 13 -4.88 -9.00 -19.99
N LEU A 14 -5.59 -9.37 -18.92
CA LEU A 14 -6.43 -8.43 -18.17
C LEU A 14 -5.60 -7.28 -17.57
N CYS A 15 -4.41 -7.55 -17.03
CA CYS A 15 -3.50 -6.51 -16.55
C CYS A 15 -3.02 -5.58 -17.69
N LEU A 16 -2.71 -6.13 -18.87
CA LEU A 16 -2.32 -5.33 -20.03
C LEU A 16 -3.46 -4.44 -20.53
N LEU A 17 -4.68 -4.99 -20.61
CA LEU A 17 -5.87 -4.23 -20.99
C LEU A 17 -6.16 -3.10 -20.00
N ALA A 18 -6.11 -3.38 -18.70
CA ALA A 18 -6.29 -2.35 -17.67
C ALA A 18 -5.22 -1.26 -17.77
N THR A 19 -3.97 -1.62 -18.07
CA THR A 19 -2.88 -0.64 -18.27
C THR A 19 -3.11 0.21 -19.52
N ALA A 20 -3.58 -0.40 -20.63
CA ALA A 20 -3.90 0.32 -21.86
C ALA A 20 -5.06 1.30 -21.68
N ILE A 21 -6.14 0.86 -21.02
CA ILE A 21 -7.30 1.70 -20.68
C ILE A 21 -6.87 2.86 -19.78
N GLY A 22 -6.06 2.60 -18.76
CA GLY A 22 -5.51 3.66 -17.90
C GLY A 22 -4.65 4.66 -18.68
N GLY A 23 -3.85 4.19 -19.65
CA GLY A 23 -3.09 5.05 -20.56
C GLY A 23 -3.98 5.95 -21.42
N LEU A 24 -5.10 5.41 -21.92
CA LEU A 24 -6.10 6.20 -22.67
C LEU A 24 -6.71 7.31 -21.80
N PHE A 25 -7.07 7.03 -20.55
CA PHE A 25 -7.60 8.05 -19.64
C PHE A 25 -6.57 9.13 -19.28
N ILE A 26 -5.29 8.77 -19.15
CA ILE A 26 -4.22 9.74 -18.92
C ILE A 26 -4.02 10.63 -20.15
N PHE A 27 -4.13 10.05 -21.35
CA PHE A 27 -4.10 10.83 -22.59
C PHE A 27 -5.26 11.82 -22.64
N ASP A 28 -6.49 11.35 -22.45
CA ASP A 28 -7.71 12.15 -22.50
C ASP A 28 -7.65 13.34 -21.52
N ALA A 29 -7.41 13.05 -20.23
CA ALA A 29 -7.33 14.08 -19.19
C ALA A 29 -6.13 15.03 -19.34
N GLY A 30 -5.05 14.57 -19.97
CA GLY A 30 -3.80 15.32 -20.13
C GLY A 30 -3.70 16.12 -21.42
N TYR A 31 -4.44 15.74 -22.46
CA TYR A 31 -4.28 16.25 -23.82
C TYR A 31 -4.53 17.75 -23.92
N ALA A 32 -5.68 18.22 -23.39
CA ALA A 32 -6.03 19.64 -23.39
C ALA A 32 -4.97 20.50 -22.68
N ARG A 33 -4.43 20.00 -21.55
CA ARG A 33 -3.37 20.69 -20.80
C ARG A 33 -2.05 20.70 -21.57
N ALA A 34 -1.68 19.59 -22.20
CA ALA A 34 -0.42 19.46 -22.94
C ALA A 34 -0.36 20.40 -24.16
N LEU A 35 -1.50 20.60 -24.84
CA LEU A 35 -1.63 21.56 -25.92
C LEU A 35 -1.49 23.01 -25.45
N GLN A 36 -2.05 23.35 -24.28
CA GLN A 36 -1.97 24.71 -23.74
C GLN A 36 -0.58 25.08 -23.21
N VAL A 37 0.11 24.14 -22.57
CA VAL A 37 1.38 24.42 -21.88
C VAL A 37 2.58 24.25 -22.80
N ASP A 38 2.67 23.13 -23.51
CA ASP A 38 3.87 22.74 -24.28
C ASP A 38 3.63 22.74 -25.80
N GLY A 39 2.40 23.02 -26.26
CA GLY A 39 2.00 22.91 -27.67
C GLY A 39 2.09 21.48 -28.21
N SER A 40 2.29 20.48 -27.35
CA SER A 40 2.56 19.11 -27.76
C SER A 40 1.31 18.24 -27.64
N ALA A 41 1.08 17.39 -28.65
CA ALA A 41 -0.05 16.46 -28.64
C ALA A 41 0.11 15.30 -27.63
N TRP A 42 1.27 15.20 -26.95
CA TRP A 42 1.62 14.08 -26.09
C TRP A 42 1.91 14.56 -24.67
N PRO A 43 0.97 14.37 -23.73
CA PRO A 43 1.15 14.74 -22.33
C PRO A 43 2.42 14.11 -21.72
N LYS A 44 3.14 14.88 -20.90
CA LYS A 44 4.35 14.41 -20.22
C LYS A 44 4.06 13.23 -19.31
N GLU A 45 2.89 13.23 -18.69
CA GLU A 45 2.35 12.18 -17.84
C GLU A 45 2.20 10.87 -18.62
N LEU A 46 1.68 10.93 -19.86
CA LEU A 46 1.56 9.76 -20.73
C LEU A 46 2.92 9.16 -21.08
N ARG A 47 3.90 10.00 -21.43
CA ARG A 47 5.28 9.54 -21.73
C ARG A 47 5.91 8.85 -20.52
N THR A 48 5.72 9.44 -19.35
CA THR A 48 6.20 8.86 -18.08
C THR A 48 5.50 7.53 -17.78
N GLN A 49 4.20 7.45 -18.02
CA GLN A 49 3.43 6.22 -17.80
C GLN A 49 3.84 5.09 -18.74
N ILE A 50 4.11 5.38 -20.02
CA ILE A 50 4.63 4.40 -20.99
C ILE A 50 6.00 3.88 -20.53
N ALA A 51 6.89 4.77 -20.09
CA ALA A 51 8.19 4.36 -19.55
C ALA A 51 8.05 3.48 -18.30
N MET A 52 7.16 3.84 -17.37
CA MET A 52 6.90 3.04 -16.16
C MET A 52 6.22 1.71 -16.47
N ALA A 53 5.34 1.65 -17.48
CA ALA A 53 4.73 0.40 -17.94
C ALA A 53 5.79 -0.56 -18.51
N PHE A 54 6.77 -0.04 -19.26
CA PHE A 54 7.91 -0.83 -19.73
C PHE A 54 8.75 -1.35 -18.56
N VAL A 55 9.08 -0.51 -17.58
CA VAL A 55 9.79 -0.93 -16.35
C VAL A 55 9.00 -2.01 -15.61
N GLY A 56 7.68 -1.86 -15.49
CA GLY A 56 6.79 -2.85 -14.89
C GLY A 56 6.79 -4.18 -15.64
N LEU A 57 6.82 -4.16 -16.98
CA LEU A 57 6.91 -5.38 -17.80
C LEU A 57 8.23 -6.11 -17.63
N VAL A 58 9.34 -5.37 -17.53
CA VAL A 58 10.66 -5.94 -17.20
C VAL A 58 10.64 -6.55 -15.80
N ALA A 59 10.10 -5.84 -14.81
CA ALA A 59 9.96 -6.35 -13.44
C ALA A 59 9.10 -7.63 -13.38
N TYR A 60 7.99 -7.66 -14.13
CA TYR A 60 7.17 -8.86 -14.31
C TYR A 60 7.96 -10.02 -14.91
N ALA A 61 8.70 -9.79 -16.00
CA ALA A 61 9.46 -10.85 -16.68
C ALA A 61 10.56 -11.44 -15.78
N VAL A 62 11.19 -10.61 -14.93
CA VAL A 62 12.16 -11.05 -13.92
C VAL A 62 11.46 -11.86 -12.82
N ALA A 63 10.37 -11.33 -12.26
CA ALA A 63 9.61 -11.99 -11.20
C ALA A 63 9.03 -13.34 -11.65
N ALA A 64 8.49 -13.43 -12.87
CA ALA A 64 7.91 -14.64 -13.45
C ALA A 64 8.94 -15.76 -13.67
N ARG A 65 10.23 -15.40 -13.82
CA ARG A 65 11.34 -16.36 -13.96
C ARG A 65 11.99 -16.71 -12.62
N THR A 66 11.65 -16.00 -11.55
CA THR A 66 12.25 -16.18 -10.22
C THR A 66 11.52 -17.27 -9.45
N GLU A 67 12.26 -18.19 -8.83
CA GLU A 67 11.65 -19.25 -8.02
C GLU A 67 11.02 -18.71 -6.73
N SER A 68 9.89 -19.29 -6.32
CA SER A 68 9.19 -18.92 -5.07
C SER A 68 10.09 -18.99 -3.83
N ARG A 69 11.03 -19.94 -3.80
CA ARG A 69 12.01 -20.09 -2.71
C ARG A 69 12.95 -18.89 -2.58
N THR A 70 13.23 -18.18 -3.68
CA THR A 70 14.06 -16.97 -3.65
C THR A 70 13.32 -15.85 -2.95
N PHE A 71 12.02 -15.66 -3.24
CA PHE A 71 11.19 -14.69 -2.54
C PHE A 71 11.10 -14.97 -1.05
N GLU A 72 11.00 -16.24 -0.66
CA GLU A 72 11.00 -16.66 0.75
C GLU A 72 12.31 -16.28 1.48
N LYS A 73 13.45 -16.53 0.84
CA LYS A 73 14.78 -16.16 1.39
C LYS A 73 14.95 -14.64 1.51
N LEU A 74 14.45 -13.90 0.52
CA LEU A 74 14.56 -12.44 0.48
C LEU A 74 13.53 -11.73 1.36
N ALA A 75 12.42 -12.36 1.73
CA ALA A 75 11.30 -11.73 2.42
C ALA A 75 11.68 -10.93 3.68
N LYS A 76 12.54 -11.49 4.53
CA LYS A 76 13.01 -10.79 5.74
C LYS A 76 13.91 -9.60 5.38
N PHE A 77 14.83 -9.81 4.46
CA PHE A 77 15.74 -8.76 3.99
C PHE A 77 14.97 -7.62 3.31
N SER A 78 13.99 -7.94 2.44
CA SER A 78 13.17 -6.96 1.76
C SER A 78 12.37 -6.09 2.73
N TRP A 79 11.83 -6.69 3.80
CA TRP A 79 11.09 -5.90 4.80
C TRP A 79 11.99 -4.99 5.62
N VAL A 80 13.16 -5.49 6.07
CA VAL A 80 14.14 -4.66 6.78
C VAL A 80 14.64 -3.52 5.88
N LEU A 81 14.89 -3.80 4.60
CA LEU A 81 15.25 -2.80 3.61
C LEU A 81 14.13 -1.75 3.46
N CYS A 82 12.86 -2.16 3.36
CA CYS A 82 11.73 -1.23 3.29
C CYS A 82 11.62 -0.35 4.53
N LEU A 83 11.79 -0.91 5.73
CA LEU A 83 11.81 -0.13 6.97
C LEU A 83 12.98 0.88 6.98
N GLY A 84 14.16 0.46 6.51
CA GLY A 84 15.32 1.34 6.34
C GLY A 84 15.06 2.47 5.35
N LEU A 85 14.41 2.19 4.21
CA LEU A 85 14.04 3.20 3.22
C LEU A 85 12.96 4.16 3.72
N LEU A 86 11.99 3.67 4.51
CA LEU A 86 10.98 4.52 5.15
C LEU A 86 11.63 5.46 6.17
N LEU A 87 12.54 4.96 7.00
CA LEU A 87 13.34 5.78 7.91
C LEU A 87 14.20 6.80 7.15
N PHE A 88 14.81 6.37 6.04
CA PHE A 88 15.63 7.24 5.20
C PHE A 88 14.80 8.39 4.63
N VAL A 89 13.59 8.13 4.14
CA VAL A 89 12.67 9.17 3.64
C VAL A 89 12.21 10.12 4.74
N ASP A 90 11.96 9.63 5.95
CA ASP A 90 11.55 10.47 7.08
C ASP A 90 12.60 11.56 7.37
N VAL A 91 13.89 11.20 7.26
CA VAL A 91 15.02 12.11 7.54
C VAL A 91 15.43 12.92 6.30
N PHE A 92 15.67 12.26 5.17
CA PHE A 92 16.30 12.81 3.97
C PHE A 92 15.35 12.99 2.77
N GLY A 93 14.08 12.64 2.93
CA GLY A 93 13.09 12.72 1.86
C GLY A 93 12.79 14.15 1.42
N HIS A 94 12.37 14.29 0.17
CA HIS A 94 11.93 15.56 -0.40
C HIS A 94 10.54 15.92 0.13
N THR A 95 10.39 17.12 0.68
CA THR A 95 9.09 17.65 1.13
C THR A 95 8.27 18.11 -0.07
N GLN A 96 7.10 17.52 -0.27
CA GLN A 96 6.12 17.98 -1.26
C GLN A 96 4.75 18.03 -0.59
N ASN A 97 4.01 19.12 -0.77
CA ASN A 97 2.70 19.35 -0.14
C ASN A 97 2.74 19.06 1.37
N GLU A 98 3.74 19.62 2.06
CA GLU A 98 3.99 19.47 3.51
C GLU A 98 4.29 18.05 4.02
N ALA A 99 4.56 17.12 3.11
CA ALA A 99 4.83 15.72 3.42
C ALA A 99 6.18 15.25 2.84
N LYS A 100 6.96 14.53 3.65
CA LYS A 100 8.21 13.88 3.24
C LYS A 100 7.95 12.42 2.94
N ARG A 101 7.77 12.08 1.66
CA ARG A 101 7.42 10.72 1.22
C ARG A 101 8.23 10.21 0.04
N TRP A 102 8.88 11.12 -0.68
CA TRP A 102 9.49 10.84 -1.96
C TRP A 102 11.01 10.98 -1.88
N ILE A 103 11.71 10.00 -2.44
CA ILE A 103 13.14 10.09 -2.74
C ILE A 103 13.25 10.58 -4.18
N LYS A 104 13.90 11.73 -4.38
CA LYS A 104 14.22 12.22 -5.72
C LYS A 104 15.59 11.70 -6.15
N LEU A 105 15.62 10.90 -7.21
CA LEU A 105 16.83 10.38 -7.85
C LEU A 105 16.89 10.93 -9.28
N GLY A 106 17.33 12.18 -9.41
CA GLY A 106 17.32 12.90 -10.69
C GLY A 106 15.91 13.00 -11.29
N PRO A 107 15.64 12.44 -12.48
CA PRO A 107 14.31 12.49 -13.10
C PRO A 107 13.30 11.49 -12.50
N ILE A 108 13.75 10.57 -11.64
CA ILE A 108 12.89 9.52 -11.07
C ILE A 108 12.53 9.88 -9.62
N THR A 109 11.26 9.78 -9.30
CA THR A 109 10.73 9.90 -7.94
C THR A 109 10.31 8.53 -7.44
N LEU A 110 10.90 8.10 -6.31
CA LEU A 110 10.59 6.80 -5.70
C LEU A 110 9.86 7.02 -4.37
N GLN A 111 8.75 6.30 -4.18
CA GLN A 111 8.01 6.28 -2.93
C GLN A 111 8.26 4.95 -2.19
N PRO A 112 9.04 4.94 -1.08
CA PRO A 112 9.36 3.69 -0.37
C PRO A 112 8.15 2.92 0.13
N SER A 113 7.06 3.61 0.45
CA SER A 113 5.83 2.97 0.95
C SER A 113 5.15 2.08 -0.09
N GLU A 114 5.40 2.28 -1.38
CA GLU A 114 4.95 1.37 -2.44
C GLU A 114 5.64 0.01 -2.35
N PHE A 115 6.96 0.01 -2.16
CA PHE A 115 7.74 -1.21 -1.94
C PHE A 115 7.40 -1.87 -0.60
N ALA A 116 7.09 -1.07 0.43
CA ALA A 116 6.70 -1.58 1.74
C ALA A 116 5.45 -2.46 1.65
N LYS A 117 4.47 -2.17 0.77
CA LYS A 117 3.28 -3.03 0.59
C LYS A 117 3.67 -4.45 0.15
N ILE A 118 4.51 -4.56 -0.88
CA ILE A 118 4.96 -5.86 -1.40
C ILE A 118 5.89 -6.54 -0.38
N GLY A 119 6.83 -5.79 0.20
CA GLY A 119 7.77 -6.30 1.21
C GLY A 119 7.05 -6.85 2.45
N LEU A 120 5.99 -6.18 2.89
CA LEU A 120 5.17 -6.63 4.02
C LEU A 120 4.44 -7.93 3.69
N ILE A 121 3.84 -8.04 2.50
CA ILE A 121 3.17 -9.27 2.04
C ILE A 121 4.16 -10.43 2.05
N LEU A 122 5.33 -10.28 1.43
CA LEU A 122 6.35 -11.33 1.37
C LEU A 122 6.83 -11.74 2.76
N PHE A 123 7.09 -10.75 3.63
CA PHE A 123 7.52 -10.97 5.00
C PHE A 123 6.50 -11.74 5.83
N LEU A 124 5.23 -11.31 5.80
CA LEU A 124 4.16 -11.96 6.55
C LEU A 124 3.85 -13.36 5.99
N ALA A 125 3.80 -13.50 4.66
CA ALA A 125 3.58 -14.79 3.99
C ALA A 125 4.63 -15.81 4.41
N THR A 126 5.91 -15.43 4.30
CA THR A 126 7.04 -16.29 4.69
C THR A 126 7.03 -16.62 6.18
N THR A 127 6.67 -15.65 7.02
CA THR A 127 6.63 -15.82 8.47
C THR A 127 5.49 -16.75 8.90
N PHE A 128 4.33 -16.65 8.28
CA PHE A 128 3.20 -17.54 8.56
C PHE A 128 3.39 -18.93 7.97
N ALA A 129 3.97 -19.05 6.77
CA ALA A 129 4.28 -20.34 6.14
C ALA A 129 5.28 -21.17 6.96
N ASN A 130 6.27 -20.52 7.59
CA ASN A 130 7.32 -21.18 8.38
C ASN A 130 7.00 -21.29 9.88
N ARG A 131 5.76 -21.01 10.28
CA ARG A 131 5.39 -20.99 11.70
C ARG A 131 5.35 -22.40 12.27
N LYS A 132 6.19 -22.66 13.27
CA LYS A 132 6.14 -23.91 14.05
C LYS A 132 4.92 -23.93 14.97
N ALA A 133 4.35 -25.13 15.18
CA ALA A 133 3.25 -25.34 16.11
C ALA A 133 3.62 -24.89 17.53
N TRP A 134 2.61 -24.41 18.27
CA TRP A 134 2.80 -23.94 19.65
C TRP A 134 3.11 -25.14 20.55
N PRO A 135 4.25 -25.17 21.27
CA PRO A 135 4.54 -26.25 22.19
C PRO A 135 3.58 -26.18 23.39
N SER A 136 3.08 -27.34 23.83
CA SER A 136 2.28 -27.41 25.06
C SER A 136 3.18 -27.12 26.25
N PHE A 137 2.87 -26.05 26.98
CA PHE A 137 3.58 -25.65 28.20
C PHE A 137 3.08 -26.40 29.45
N ASP A 138 2.15 -27.35 29.27
CA ASP A 138 1.51 -28.09 30.38
C ASP A 138 2.50 -28.98 31.15
N ARG A 139 3.70 -29.22 30.60
CA ARG A 139 4.75 -30.02 31.24
C ARG A 139 5.69 -29.23 32.17
N ILE A 140 5.66 -27.90 32.17
CA ILE A 140 6.55 -27.08 33.02
C ILE A 140 5.81 -26.66 34.29
N LYS A 141 6.10 -27.34 35.41
CA LYS A 141 5.48 -27.08 36.72
C LYS A 141 6.04 -25.83 37.41
N ASP A 142 7.30 -25.47 37.14
CA ASP A 142 7.96 -24.30 37.74
C ASP A 142 7.47 -22.99 37.12
N PRO A 143 6.88 -22.06 37.90
CA PRO A 143 6.32 -20.81 37.36
C PRO A 143 7.35 -19.90 36.69
N ILE A 144 8.56 -19.82 37.26
CA ILE A 144 9.65 -18.96 36.77
C ILE A 144 10.18 -19.49 35.44
N ARG A 145 10.52 -20.79 35.37
CA ARG A 145 10.98 -21.44 34.13
C ARG A 145 9.89 -21.46 33.05
N ARG A 146 8.62 -21.55 33.45
CA ARG A 146 7.49 -21.42 32.54
C ARG A 146 7.42 -20.01 31.95
N PHE A 147 7.60 -18.97 32.76
CA PHE A 147 7.64 -17.58 32.28
C PHE A 147 8.84 -17.32 31.36
N GLU A 148 10.05 -17.74 31.75
CA GLU A 148 11.28 -17.61 30.95
C GLU A 148 11.17 -18.32 29.60
N SER A 149 10.45 -19.44 29.53
CA SER A 149 10.23 -20.17 28.27
C SER A 149 9.07 -19.60 27.45
N TRP A 150 8.06 -19.03 28.11
CA TRP A 150 6.84 -18.51 27.48
C TRP A 150 7.04 -17.11 26.88
N ALA A 151 7.73 -16.21 27.59
CA ALA A 151 7.92 -14.81 27.21
C ALA A 151 8.64 -14.64 25.84
N PRO A 152 9.83 -15.22 25.59
CA PRO A 152 10.51 -15.09 24.30
C PRO A 152 9.73 -15.75 23.16
N MET A 153 8.96 -16.80 23.45
CA MET A 153 8.15 -17.48 22.44
C MET A 153 6.89 -16.69 22.05
N ARG A 154 6.25 -16.00 23.02
CA ARG A 154 5.20 -15.02 22.72
C ARG A 154 5.75 -13.80 21.99
N LEU A 155 6.93 -13.31 22.36
CA LEU A 155 7.56 -12.21 21.65
C LEU A 155 7.84 -12.57 20.19
N LYS A 156 8.40 -13.76 19.91
CA LYS A 156 8.59 -14.26 18.54
C LYS A 156 7.28 -14.36 17.74
N ARG A 157 6.15 -14.58 18.42
CA ARG A 157 4.82 -14.68 17.80
C ARG A 157 4.22 -13.32 17.45
N ILE A 158 4.48 -12.30 18.28
CA ILE A 158 3.93 -10.94 18.15
C ILE A 158 4.87 -10.04 17.34
N ALA A 159 6.17 -10.33 17.34
CA ALA A 159 7.21 -9.55 16.66
C ALA A 159 6.91 -9.25 15.18
N PRO A 160 6.39 -10.19 14.35
CA PRO A 160 6.06 -9.89 12.96
C PRO A 160 4.96 -8.82 12.84
N GLY A 161 3.96 -8.86 13.73
CA GLY A 161 2.91 -7.84 13.80
C GLY A 161 3.46 -6.50 14.26
N LEU A 162 4.34 -6.47 15.26
CA LEU A 162 5.00 -5.24 15.71
C LEU A 162 5.87 -4.62 14.61
N LEU A 163 6.61 -5.44 13.86
CA LEU A 163 7.41 -4.97 12.74
C LEU A 163 6.53 -4.43 11.61
N ALA A 164 5.38 -5.03 11.35
CA ALA A 164 4.39 -4.50 10.41
C ALA A 164 3.87 -3.12 10.85
N LEU A 165 3.52 -2.99 12.13
CA LEU A 165 3.07 -1.72 12.72
C LEU A 165 4.16 -0.65 12.73
N ALA A 166 5.43 -1.03 12.87
CA ALA A 166 6.54 -0.10 12.71
C ALA A 166 6.53 0.52 11.30
N GLY A 167 6.29 -0.28 10.26
CA GLY A 167 6.14 0.22 8.89
C GLY A 167 4.94 1.17 8.71
N VAL A 168 3.81 0.85 9.34
CA VAL A 168 2.63 1.74 9.38
C VAL A 168 2.98 3.06 10.06
N ALA A 169 3.59 3.01 11.25
CA ALA A 169 3.95 4.20 12.01
C ALA A 169 4.95 5.09 11.27
N LEU A 170 5.94 4.49 10.59
CA LEU A 170 6.90 5.23 9.76
C LEU A 170 6.23 5.88 8.54
N THR A 171 5.31 5.18 7.89
CA THR A 171 4.54 5.74 6.76
C THR A 171 3.66 6.92 7.21
N GLU A 172 3.08 6.79 8.40
CA GLU A 172 2.24 7.81 9.00
C GLU A 172 3.02 9.07 9.43
N ARG A 173 4.29 8.93 9.83
CA ARG A 173 5.19 10.08 10.08
C ARG A 173 5.38 10.94 8.82
N GLY A 174 5.39 10.30 7.65
CA GLY A 174 5.33 10.98 6.36
C GLY A 174 3.99 11.69 6.07
N LYS A 175 3.06 11.74 7.03
CA LYS A 175 1.66 12.23 6.93
C LYS A 175 0.78 11.41 5.97
N ASP A 176 1.16 10.19 5.61
CA ASP A 176 0.46 9.35 4.62
C ASP A 176 -0.52 8.36 5.26
N LEU A 177 -1.66 8.88 5.72
CA LEU A 177 -2.70 8.04 6.34
C LEU A 177 -3.29 7.01 5.36
N GLY A 178 -3.41 7.34 4.07
CA GLY A 178 -3.97 6.44 3.06
C GLY A 178 -3.09 5.20 2.87
N THR A 179 -1.77 5.40 2.73
CA THR A 179 -0.84 4.29 2.58
C THR A 179 -0.69 3.50 3.89
N ALA A 180 -0.71 4.18 5.04
CA ALA A 180 -0.77 3.53 6.34
C ALA A 180 -2.00 2.61 6.45
N ALA A 181 -3.19 3.07 6.04
CA ALA A 181 -4.41 2.28 6.02
C ALA A 181 -4.32 1.05 5.10
N VAL A 182 -3.67 1.17 3.93
CA VAL A 182 -3.43 0.02 3.04
C VAL A 182 -2.49 -1.00 3.69
N LEU A 183 -1.40 -0.58 4.34
CA LEU A 183 -0.50 -1.49 5.06
C LEU A 183 -1.22 -2.19 6.23
N LEU A 184 -2.09 -1.46 6.93
CA LEU A 184 -2.96 -2.02 7.98
C LEU A 184 -3.94 -3.06 7.42
N ALA A 185 -4.56 -2.80 6.27
CA ALA A 185 -5.43 -3.74 5.57
C ALA A 185 -4.67 -4.99 5.11
N ILE A 186 -3.45 -4.83 4.57
CA ILE A 186 -2.55 -5.94 4.21
C ILE A 186 -2.24 -6.79 5.44
N LEU A 187 -1.86 -6.16 6.57
CA LEU A 187 -1.58 -6.87 7.81
C LEU A 187 -2.80 -7.68 8.26
N GLY A 188 -4.00 -7.08 8.25
CA GLY A 188 -5.26 -7.75 8.59
C GLY A 188 -5.54 -8.95 7.69
N ALA A 189 -5.53 -8.76 6.37
CA ALA A 189 -5.76 -9.81 5.38
C ALA A 189 -4.76 -10.96 5.52
N MET A 190 -3.47 -10.65 5.70
CA MET A 190 -2.44 -11.66 5.90
C MET A 190 -2.62 -12.42 7.23
N CYS A 191 -3.10 -11.76 8.30
CA CYS A 191 -3.41 -12.46 9.55
C CYS A 191 -4.58 -13.43 9.39
N VAL A 192 -5.61 -13.06 8.61
CA VAL A 192 -6.73 -13.96 8.29
C VAL A 192 -6.24 -15.16 7.49
N ILE A 193 -5.49 -14.93 6.40
CA ILE A 193 -4.92 -15.98 5.54
C ILE A 193 -3.95 -16.87 6.33
N GLY A 194 -3.15 -16.29 7.23
CA GLY A 194 -2.20 -16.99 8.09
C GLY A 194 -2.83 -17.80 9.22
N GLY A 195 -4.17 -17.90 9.29
CA GLY A 195 -4.88 -18.71 10.28
C GLY A 195 -4.71 -18.19 11.72
N VAL A 196 -4.61 -16.86 11.90
CA VAL A 196 -4.57 -16.26 13.24
C VAL A 196 -5.92 -16.48 13.94
N ARG A 197 -5.90 -16.80 15.24
CA ARG A 197 -7.11 -17.05 16.03
C ARG A 197 -8.07 -15.86 15.95
N TRP A 198 -9.37 -16.11 15.79
CA TRP A 198 -10.40 -15.07 15.66
C TRP A 198 -10.40 -14.07 16.82
N GLN A 199 -10.18 -14.53 18.06
CA GLN A 199 -10.04 -13.65 19.24
C GLN A 199 -8.88 -12.65 19.09
N THR A 200 -7.77 -13.10 18.51
CA THR A 200 -6.61 -12.23 18.25
C THR A 200 -6.90 -11.28 17.10
N LEU A 201 -7.61 -11.73 16.06
CA LEU A 201 -8.06 -10.86 14.97
C LEU A 201 -8.99 -9.75 15.49
N LEU A 202 -9.97 -10.09 16.33
CA LEU A 202 -10.89 -9.12 16.92
C LEU A 202 -10.14 -8.09 17.78
N ALA A 203 -9.22 -8.54 18.64
CA ALA A 203 -8.40 -7.65 19.45
C ALA A 203 -7.56 -6.69 18.57
N TRP A 204 -6.95 -7.21 17.50
CA TRP A 204 -6.22 -6.37 16.54
C TRP A 204 -7.14 -5.39 15.83
N SER A 205 -8.29 -5.82 15.32
CA SER A 205 -9.26 -4.93 14.67
C SER A 205 -9.66 -3.75 15.56
N ILE A 206 -9.89 -3.99 16.86
CA ILE A 206 -10.19 -2.92 17.83
C ILE A 206 -9.00 -1.97 17.97
N VAL A 207 -7.79 -2.49 18.20
CA VAL A 207 -6.58 -1.66 18.33
C VAL A 207 -6.37 -0.80 17.08
N MET A 208 -6.61 -1.35 15.90
CA MET A 208 -6.42 -0.70 14.62
C MET A 208 -7.47 0.38 14.38
N ALA A 209 -8.74 0.11 14.72
CA ALA A 209 -9.83 1.07 14.64
C ALA A 209 -9.61 2.25 15.60
N VAL A 210 -9.29 1.97 16.87
CA VAL A 210 -9.00 3.00 17.87
C VAL A 210 -7.76 3.81 17.49
N GLY A 211 -6.69 3.15 17.05
CA GLY A 211 -5.47 3.82 16.61
C GLY A 211 -5.72 4.75 15.41
N THR A 212 -6.47 4.29 14.41
CA THR A 212 -6.81 5.10 13.24
C THR A 212 -7.70 6.28 13.61
N ALA A 213 -8.72 6.07 14.46
CA ALA A 213 -9.58 7.15 14.94
C ALA A 213 -8.76 8.22 15.69
N GLY A 214 -7.87 7.81 16.60
CA GLY A 214 -6.98 8.73 17.31
C GLY A 214 -6.05 9.50 16.38
N LEU A 215 -5.50 8.86 15.35
CA LEU A 215 -4.67 9.53 14.34
C LEU A 215 -5.46 10.54 13.50
N VAL A 216 -6.71 10.24 13.14
CA VAL A 216 -7.57 11.17 12.42
C VAL A 216 -7.90 12.40 13.26
N MET A 217 -8.26 12.20 14.54
CA MET A 217 -8.63 13.29 15.44
C MET A 217 -7.46 14.20 15.82
N LYS A 218 -6.21 13.70 15.73
CA LYS A 218 -5.01 14.46 16.09
C LYS A 218 -4.73 15.63 15.16
N GLU A 219 -5.11 15.54 13.89
CA GLU A 219 -4.73 16.51 12.86
C GLU A 219 -5.97 17.19 12.28
N PRO A 220 -6.16 18.51 12.49
CA PRO A 220 -7.36 19.24 12.05
C PRO A 220 -7.64 19.10 10.54
N TYR A 221 -6.59 19.06 9.71
CA TYR A 221 -6.75 18.92 8.25
C TYR A 221 -7.42 17.59 7.85
N ARG A 222 -7.28 16.54 8.68
CA ARG A 222 -7.87 15.21 8.40
C ARG A 222 -9.35 15.21 8.66
N VAL A 223 -9.76 15.85 9.75
CA VAL A 223 -11.17 16.07 10.07
C VAL A 223 -11.79 16.96 9.01
N ALA A 224 -11.12 18.05 8.63
CA ALA A 224 -11.55 18.94 7.56
C ALA A 224 -11.80 18.18 6.24
N ARG A 225 -10.91 17.25 5.85
CA ARG A 225 -11.12 16.43 4.65
C ARG A 225 -12.40 15.59 4.72
N ILE A 226 -12.74 15.03 5.88
CA ILE A 226 -13.96 14.25 6.07
C ILE A 226 -15.19 15.15 6.03
N THR A 227 -15.15 16.29 6.73
CA THR A 227 -16.27 17.25 6.75
C THR A 227 -16.51 17.86 5.39
N ASN A 228 -15.44 18.23 4.67
CA ASN A 228 -15.53 18.77 3.30
C ASN A 228 -16.09 17.76 2.32
N HIS A 229 -15.79 16.47 2.49
CA HIS A 229 -16.42 15.42 1.69
C HIS A 229 -17.92 15.26 2.04
N LEU A 230 -18.32 15.39 3.31
CA LEU A 230 -19.72 15.35 3.71
C LEU A 230 -20.50 16.59 3.26
N GLN A 231 -19.86 17.75 3.27
CA GLN A 231 -20.42 19.06 2.90
C GLN A 231 -20.02 19.48 1.47
N ARG A 232 -19.69 18.51 0.61
CA ARG A 232 -19.10 18.78 -0.73
C ARG A 232 -19.96 19.66 -1.65
N TRP A 233 -21.26 19.78 -1.36
CA TRP A 233 -22.24 20.58 -2.08
C TRP A 233 -22.53 21.95 -1.44
N ASP A 234 -21.86 22.29 -0.33
CA ASP A 234 -21.95 23.62 0.27
C ASP A 234 -21.35 24.66 -0.69
N PRO A 235 -22.11 25.71 -1.10
CA PRO A 235 -21.62 26.75 -2.01
C PRO A 235 -20.29 27.40 -1.60
N LYS A 236 -19.92 27.35 -0.32
CA LYS A 236 -18.65 27.90 0.17
C LYS A 236 -17.44 27.00 -0.12
N VAL A 237 -17.66 25.71 -0.32
CA VAL A 237 -16.61 24.67 -0.37
C VAL A 237 -16.57 23.94 -1.72
N VAL A 238 -17.67 23.97 -2.49
CA VAL A 238 -17.80 23.33 -3.82
C VAL A 238 -16.69 23.73 -4.78
N ASP A 239 -16.31 25.01 -4.83
CA ASP A 239 -15.31 25.50 -5.79
C ASP A 239 -13.86 25.41 -5.29
N SER A 240 -13.66 24.94 -4.05
CA SER A 240 -12.34 24.88 -3.43
C SER A 240 -12.02 23.46 -2.93
N GLU A 241 -12.14 23.22 -1.63
CA GLU A 241 -11.72 21.97 -0.98
C GLU A 241 -12.65 20.79 -1.33
N GLY A 242 -13.90 21.09 -1.68
CA GLY A 242 -14.92 20.12 -2.10
C GLY A 242 -14.90 19.82 -3.60
N PHE A 243 -14.18 20.61 -4.41
CA PHE A 243 -14.23 20.58 -5.87
C PHE A 243 -13.98 19.19 -6.45
N GLN A 244 -12.92 18.52 -6.01
CA GLN A 244 -12.59 17.19 -6.53
C GLN A 244 -13.67 16.14 -6.18
N SER A 245 -14.27 16.23 -4.98
CA SER A 245 -15.34 15.30 -4.57
C SER A 245 -16.64 15.59 -5.32
N ALA A 246 -17.00 16.86 -5.48
CA ALA A 246 -18.18 17.27 -6.23
C ALA A 246 -18.06 16.90 -7.72
N GLN A 247 -16.93 17.18 -8.35
CA GLN A 247 -16.71 16.83 -9.76
C GLN A 247 -16.65 15.33 -10.01
N ALA A 248 -16.11 14.53 -9.07
CA ALA A 248 -16.19 13.08 -9.16
C ALA A 248 -17.65 12.60 -9.18
N GLU A 249 -18.52 13.23 -8.37
CA GLU A 249 -19.95 12.91 -8.35
C GLU A 249 -20.69 13.39 -9.60
N VAL A 250 -20.40 14.59 -10.09
CA VAL A 250 -20.92 15.11 -11.38
C VAL A 250 -20.49 14.22 -12.54
N GLY A 251 -19.24 13.77 -12.57
CA GLY A 251 -18.73 12.85 -13.59
C GLY A 251 -19.45 11.50 -13.57
N MET A 252 -19.74 10.96 -12.38
CA MET A 252 -20.55 9.75 -12.24
C MET A 252 -22.02 9.97 -12.67
N ALA A 253 -22.60 11.12 -12.33
CA ALA A 253 -24.00 11.43 -12.66
C ALA A 253 -24.23 11.70 -14.15
N SER A 254 -23.26 12.34 -14.83
CA SER A 254 -23.36 12.70 -16.26
C SER A 254 -23.04 11.54 -17.20
N GLY A 255 -22.28 10.52 -16.74
CA GLY A 255 -21.80 9.43 -17.59
C GLY A 255 -22.85 8.42 -18.07
N GLY A 256 -23.95 8.19 -17.35
CA GLY A 256 -24.89 7.11 -17.69
C GLY A 256 -24.24 5.71 -17.77
N LEU A 257 -24.95 4.70 -18.31
CA LEU A 257 -24.41 3.33 -18.46
C LEU A 257 -23.40 3.20 -19.61
N THR A 258 -23.50 4.06 -20.62
CA THR A 258 -22.69 4.01 -21.84
C THR A 258 -21.53 5.01 -21.86
N GLY A 259 -21.41 5.86 -20.84
CA GLY A 259 -20.47 6.97 -20.84
C GLY A 259 -20.92 8.14 -21.73
N VAL A 260 -20.25 9.28 -21.57
CA VAL A 260 -20.38 10.45 -22.46
C VAL A 260 -19.31 10.46 -23.57
N GLY A 261 -18.51 9.39 -23.68
CA GLY A 261 -17.37 9.31 -24.59
C GLY A 261 -16.09 9.91 -23.99
N LEU A 262 -15.03 9.95 -24.81
CA LEU A 262 -13.77 10.63 -24.51
C LEU A 262 -13.90 12.13 -24.84
N GLY A 263 -13.31 13.01 -24.02
CA GLY A 263 -13.49 14.46 -24.10
C GLY A 263 -12.34 15.24 -23.48
#